data_AF-W0V4N8-F1
#
_entry.id   AF-W0V4N8-F1
#
_cell.length_a   1.000
_cell.length_b   1.000
_cell.length_c   1.000
_cell.angle_alpha   90.00
_cell.angle_beta   90.00
_cell.angle_gamma   90.00
#
_symmetry.space_group_name_H-M   'P 1'
#
loop_
_entity.id
_entity.type
_entity.pdbx_description
1 polymer ?
#
loop_
_entity_poly.entity_id
_entity_poly.type
_entity_poly.pdbx_seq_one_letter_code
_entity_poly.pdbx_strand_id
1 'polypeptide(L)'
;MRQQQLLSQQGSSAQDGLHTTARAVYEKERLFHGTDKNSAASIRQNGFRAADKTAFTEVGTKPTHYFTGDKKVAASFAQINGRGAALVRTMGAHTNKHTTFERDSYMSDRTAVHTKDDVAPKHVLGSKRSAPGKDAEVFQRRLKDQGVKVDLKTAGELLRDVQSDDEDGLR
;
A
#
# COMPACT_ATOMS: atom_id res chain seq x y z
N MET A 1 -31.24 -19.58 27.49
CA MET A 1 -30.10 -20.02 26.65
C MET A 1 -30.21 -19.66 25.16
N ARG A 2 -31.41 -19.55 24.54
CA ARG A 2 -31.54 -19.19 23.10
C ARG A 2 -31.15 -17.76 22.72
N GLN A 3 -31.28 -16.77 23.61
CA GLN A 3 -30.96 -15.36 23.28
C GLN A 3 -29.45 -15.09 23.13
N GLN A 4 -28.59 -15.76 23.90
CA GLN A 4 -27.14 -15.58 23.80
C GLN A 4 -26.56 -16.16 22.51
N GLN A 5 -27.17 -17.21 21.96
CA GLN A 5 -26.70 -17.88 20.74
C GLN A 5 -27.02 -17.11 19.44
N LEU A 6 -28.09 -16.31 19.44
CA LEU A 6 -28.46 -15.43 18.33
C LEU A 6 -27.59 -14.16 18.29
N LEU A 7 -27.28 -13.59 19.46
CA LEU A 7 -26.38 -12.42 19.57
C LEU A 7 -24.95 -12.75 19.15
N SER A 8 -24.45 -13.96 19.43
CA SER A 8 -23.12 -14.39 19.01
C SER A 8 -23.00 -14.60 17.48
N GLN A 9 -24.07 -15.07 16.82
CA GLN A 9 -24.07 -15.29 15.36
C GLN A 9 -24.24 -13.99 14.56
N GLN A 10 -24.99 -13.02 15.10
CA GLN A 10 -25.09 -11.67 14.50
C GLN A 10 -23.78 -10.87 14.66
N GLY A 11 -23.08 -11.04 15.79
CA GLY A 11 -21.76 -10.44 16.00
C GLY A 11 -20.68 -10.99 15.06
N SER A 12 -20.65 -12.30 14.80
CA SER A 12 -19.65 -12.93 13.93
C SER A 12 -19.86 -12.55 12.45
N SER A 13 -21.09 -12.60 11.95
CA SER A 13 -21.40 -12.28 10.54
C SER A 13 -21.14 -10.81 10.17
N ALA A 14 -21.39 -9.87 11.09
CA ALA A 14 -21.06 -8.46 10.88
C ALA A 14 -19.54 -8.21 10.89
N GLN A 15 -18.80 -8.90 11.77
CA GLN A 15 -17.34 -8.82 11.81
C GLN A 15 -16.69 -9.46 10.57
N ASP A 16 -17.20 -10.60 10.12
CA ASP A 16 -16.75 -11.27 8.89
C ASP A 16 -17.00 -10.39 7.65
N GLY A 17 -18.15 -9.71 7.60
CA GLY A 17 -18.47 -8.73 6.56
C GLY A 17 -17.52 -7.55 6.56
N LEU A 18 -17.25 -6.97 7.73
CA LEU A 18 -16.32 -5.84 7.88
C LEU A 18 -14.90 -6.22 7.44
N HIS A 19 -14.41 -7.37 7.87
CA HIS A 19 -13.07 -7.86 7.49
C HIS A 19 -12.98 -8.12 5.98
N THR A 20 -14.02 -8.70 5.38
CA THR A 20 -14.10 -8.93 3.93
C THR A 20 -14.04 -7.61 3.15
N THR A 21 -14.83 -6.61 3.54
CA THR A 21 -14.78 -5.28 2.91
C THR A 21 -13.42 -4.61 3.11
N ALA A 22 -12.84 -4.70 4.32
CA ALA A 22 -11.52 -4.14 4.60
C ALA A 22 -10.43 -4.77 3.72
N ARG A 23 -10.45 -6.09 3.53
CA ARG A 23 -9.53 -6.79 2.63
C ARG A 23 -9.71 -6.32 1.18
N ALA A 24 -10.94 -6.23 0.69
CA ALA A 24 -11.21 -5.77 -0.67
C ALA A 24 -10.73 -4.33 -0.90
N VAL A 25 -10.92 -3.43 0.06
CA VAL A 25 -10.37 -2.06 0.03
C VAL A 25 -8.85 -2.11 0.02
N TYR A 26 -8.25 -2.88 0.92
CA TYR A 26 -6.80 -3.00 1.00
C TYR A 26 -6.18 -3.46 -0.33
N GLU A 27 -6.68 -4.55 -0.90
CA GLU A 27 -6.15 -5.12 -2.15
C GLU A 27 -6.32 -4.18 -3.35
N LYS A 28 -7.43 -3.43 -3.40
CA LYS A 28 -7.70 -2.44 -4.46
C LYS A 28 -6.80 -1.21 -4.36
N GLU A 29 -6.53 -0.76 -3.13
CA GLU A 29 -5.86 0.52 -2.85
C GLU A 29 -4.35 0.38 -2.68
N ARG A 30 -3.88 -0.83 -2.41
CA ARG A 30 -2.47 -1.13 -2.20
C ARG A 30 -1.72 -1.22 -3.53
N LEU A 31 -0.60 -0.54 -3.60
CA LEU A 31 0.39 -0.74 -4.66
C LEU A 31 1.74 -1.11 -4.05
N PHE A 32 2.47 -1.97 -4.75
CA PHE A 32 3.86 -2.35 -4.47
C PHE A 32 4.83 -1.51 -5.29
N HIS A 33 6.00 -1.28 -4.73
CA HIS A 33 7.15 -0.68 -5.37
C HIS A 33 8.39 -1.55 -5.12
N GLY A 34 9.00 -2.03 -6.20
CA GLY A 34 10.28 -2.73 -6.16
C GLY A 34 11.43 -1.76 -5.98
N THR A 35 12.31 -2.01 -5.00
CA THR A 35 13.46 -1.15 -4.72
C THR A 35 14.58 -1.91 -4.01
N ASP A 36 15.64 -1.24 -3.60
CA ASP A 36 16.68 -1.80 -2.74
C ASP A 36 16.44 -1.50 -1.25
N LYS A 37 17.12 -2.23 -0.35
CA LYS A 37 16.94 -2.09 1.10
C LYS A 37 17.21 -0.68 1.64
N ASN A 38 18.18 0.04 1.09
CA ASN A 38 18.54 1.39 1.55
C ASN A 38 17.46 2.39 1.13
N SER A 39 17.05 2.31 -0.14
CA SER A 39 15.96 3.10 -0.69
C SER A 39 14.64 2.83 0.05
N ALA A 40 14.34 1.57 0.36
CA ALA A 40 13.15 1.20 1.15
C ALA A 40 13.14 1.83 2.54
N ALA A 41 14.30 1.89 3.22
CA ALA A 41 14.40 2.55 4.53
C ALA A 41 14.10 4.06 4.42
N SER A 42 14.71 4.73 3.43
CA SER A 42 14.45 6.15 3.18
C SER A 42 12.98 6.41 2.83
N ILE A 43 12.38 5.60 1.95
CA ILE A 43 10.99 5.76 1.52
C ILE A 43 10.03 5.58 2.70
N ARG A 44 10.26 4.61 3.58
CA ARG A 44 9.42 4.41 4.77
C ARG A 44 9.46 5.60 5.73
N GLN A 45 10.58 6.31 5.79
CA GLN A 45 10.74 7.48 6.66
C GLN A 45 10.21 8.77 6.01
N ASN A 46 10.53 8.98 4.74
CA ASN A 46 10.40 10.28 4.07
C ASN A 46 9.33 10.30 2.98
N GLY A 47 8.78 9.15 2.62
CA GLY A 47 7.94 8.99 1.44
C GLY A 47 8.78 8.85 0.17
N PHE A 48 8.10 8.80 -0.97
CA PHE A 48 8.73 8.86 -2.27
C PHE A 48 9.05 10.31 -2.60
N ARG A 49 10.32 10.58 -2.93
CA ARG A 49 10.78 11.93 -3.27
C ARG A 49 11.43 11.91 -4.63
N ALA A 50 10.94 12.75 -5.54
CA ALA A 50 11.46 12.89 -6.89
C ALA A 50 12.94 13.34 -6.87
N ALA A 51 13.30 14.19 -5.91
CA ALA A 51 14.68 14.66 -5.71
C ALA A 51 15.66 13.54 -5.31
N ASP A 52 15.17 12.48 -4.66
CA ASP A 52 16.01 11.38 -4.16
C ASP A 52 16.19 10.27 -5.21
N LYS A 53 15.48 10.35 -6.34
CA LYS A 53 15.69 9.44 -7.48
C LYS A 53 16.92 9.87 -8.27
N THR A 54 18.00 9.13 -8.12
CA THR A 54 19.17 9.23 -9.02
C THR A 54 18.76 8.75 -10.42
N ALA A 55 18.99 9.56 -11.44
CA ALA A 55 18.62 9.28 -12.83
C ALA A 55 19.03 7.87 -13.27
N PHE A 56 18.11 7.14 -13.89
CA PHE A 56 18.50 6.09 -14.82
C PHE A 56 19.16 6.77 -16.02
N THR A 57 20.17 6.11 -16.58
CA THR A 57 21.21 6.64 -17.47
C THR A 57 20.76 7.16 -18.84
N GLU A 58 19.46 7.41 -19.04
CA GLU A 58 18.94 7.99 -20.27
C GLU A 58 18.75 9.50 -20.10
N VAL A 59 19.62 10.26 -20.79
CA VAL A 59 19.55 11.72 -20.89
C VAL A 59 18.14 12.14 -21.31
N GLY A 60 17.46 12.91 -20.44
CA GLY A 60 16.13 13.46 -20.72
C GLY A 60 14.95 12.75 -20.05
N THR A 61 15.16 11.61 -19.38
CA THR A 61 14.09 10.96 -18.60
C THR A 61 13.97 11.59 -17.21
N LYS A 62 12.80 12.18 -16.91
CA LYS A 62 12.52 12.64 -15.53
C LYS A 62 12.46 11.43 -14.60
N PRO A 63 13.11 11.47 -13.43
CA PRO A 63 13.04 10.36 -12.51
C PRO A 63 11.58 10.06 -12.13
N THR A 64 11.19 8.80 -12.25
CA THR A 64 9.79 8.35 -12.17
C THR A 64 9.67 7.22 -11.14
N HIS A 65 8.64 7.29 -10.29
CA HIS A 65 8.28 6.24 -9.34
C HIS A 65 7.26 5.30 -9.98
N TYR A 66 7.58 4.01 -10.04
CA TYR A 66 6.73 2.98 -10.62
C TYR A 66 6.08 2.13 -9.53
N PHE A 67 4.82 1.80 -9.72
CA PHE A 67 4.01 1.06 -8.77
C PHE A 67 3.13 0.05 -9.50
N THR A 68 2.74 -1.01 -8.82
CA THR A 68 1.85 -2.05 -9.37
C THR A 68 1.02 -2.69 -8.26
N GLY A 69 -0.19 -3.13 -8.58
CA GLY A 69 -0.98 -3.98 -7.69
C GLY A 69 -0.42 -5.40 -7.53
N ASP A 70 0.41 -5.86 -8.47
CA ASP A 70 1.01 -7.20 -8.49
C ASP A 70 2.39 -7.25 -7.80
N LYS A 71 2.47 -8.04 -6.74
CA LYS A 71 3.69 -8.24 -5.95
C LYS A 71 4.84 -8.79 -6.78
N LYS A 72 4.57 -9.76 -7.65
CA LYS A 72 5.58 -10.47 -8.44
C LYS A 72 6.19 -9.54 -9.49
N VAL A 73 5.36 -8.69 -10.08
CA VAL A 73 5.82 -7.62 -10.98
C VAL A 73 6.72 -6.66 -10.23
N ALA A 74 6.32 -6.13 -9.08
CA ALA A 74 7.21 -5.26 -8.30
C ALA A 74 8.52 -5.96 -7.89
N ALA A 75 8.46 -7.23 -7.50
CA ALA A 75 9.62 -8.00 -7.07
C ALA A 75 10.65 -8.21 -8.20
N SER A 76 10.23 -8.36 -9.46
CA SER A 76 11.16 -8.50 -10.59
C SER A 76 12.00 -7.23 -10.82
N PHE A 77 11.49 -6.05 -10.43
CA PHE A 77 12.20 -4.77 -10.48
C PHE A 77 12.95 -4.42 -9.18
N ALA A 78 12.84 -5.21 -8.12
CA ALA A 78 13.53 -4.91 -6.86
C ALA A 78 15.05 -5.17 -6.92
N GLN A 79 15.52 -5.98 -7.87
CA GLN A 79 16.93 -6.42 -7.98
C GLN A 79 17.81 -5.57 -8.91
N ILE A 80 17.44 -4.33 -9.20
CA ILE A 80 18.07 -3.57 -10.30
C ILE A 80 19.59 -3.35 -10.13
N ASN A 81 20.17 -3.33 -8.92
CA ASN A 81 21.59 -2.97 -8.72
C ASN A 81 22.35 -3.79 -7.64
N GLY A 82 21.96 -5.03 -7.35
CA GLY A 82 22.71 -5.90 -6.42
C GLY A 82 22.76 -5.44 -4.94
N ARG A 83 22.11 -4.32 -4.58
CA ARG A 83 22.09 -3.71 -3.22
C ARG A 83 21.15 -4.41 -2.22
N GLY A 84 20.70 -5.62 -2.54
CA GLY A 84 19.67 -6.35 -1.81
C GLY A 84 18.28 -5.78 -2.12
N ALA A 85 17.44 -6.63 -2.69
CA ALA A 85 16.08 -6.26 -3.08
C ALA A 85 15.16 -6.07 -1.85
N ALA A 86 14.16 -5.22 -2.02
CA ALA A 86 13.13 -4.91 -1.05
C ALA A 86 11.83 -4.51 -1.76
N LEU A 87 10.70 -4.69 -1.06
CA LEU A 87 9.41 -4.14 -1.46
C LEU A 87 9.00 -3.04 -0.49
N VAL A 88 8.41 -1.99 -1.06
CA VAL A 88 7.65 -0.99 -0.32
C VAL A 88 6.20 -1.08 -0.78
N ARG A 89 5.27 -0.88 0.15
CA ARG A 89 3.84 -0.89 -0.10
C ARG A 89 3.28 0.49 0.16
N THR A 90 2.28 0.86 -0.61
CA THR A 90 1.52 2.09 -0.40
C THR A 90 0.05 1.79 -0.15
N MET A 91 -0.66 2.76 0.42
CA MET A 91 -2.10 2.74 0.63
C MET A 91 -2.70 4.01 0.04
N GLY A 92 -3.62 3.86 -0.91
CA GLY A 92 -4.36 4.97 -1.50
C GLY A 92 -3.44 6.06 -2.08
N ALA A 93 -2.28 5.69 -2.62
CA ALA A 93 -1.26 6.65 -3.07
C ALA A 93 -1.80 7.64 -4.12
N HIS A 94 -2.74 7.20 -4.94
CA HIS A 94 -3.44 8.04 -5.93
C HIS A 94 -4.26 9.18 -5.31
N THR A 95 -4.50 9.16 -3.99
CA THR A 95 -5.17 10.23 -3.25
C THR A 95 -4.19 11.26 -2.67
N ASN A 96 -2.88 11.09 -2.91
CA ASN A 96 -1.88 12.04 -2.45
C ASN A 96 -2.09 13.40 -3.16
N LYS A 97 -2.01 14.48 -2.37
CA LYS A 97 -2.26 15.83 -2.90
C LYS A 97 -1.13 16.23 -3.84
N HIS A 98 -1.49 16.80 -5.00
CA HIS A 98 -0.54 17.25 -6.02
C HIS A 98 0.29 16.12 -6.68
N THR A 99 -0.21 14.89 -6.61
CA THR A 99 0.39 13.74 -7.29
C THR A 99 -0.53 13.28 -8.40
N THR A 100 0.00 13.18 -9.62
CA THR A 100 -0.72 12.54 -10.74
C THR A 100 -0.13 11.16 -10.99
N PHE A 101 -0.99 10.15 -11.01
CA PHE A 101 -0.62 8.80 -11.43
C PHE A 101 -1.08 8.56 -12.86
N GLU A 102 -0.18 8.08 -13.70
CA GLU A 102 -0.43 7.68 -15.07
C GLU A 102 -0.30 6.17 -15.19
N ARG A 103 -1.09 5.56 -16.08
CA ARG A 103 -0.95 4.13 -16.40
C ARG A 103 0.35 3.92 -17.18
N ASP A 104 1.12 2.92 -16.80
CA ASP A 104 2.28 2.50 -17.58
C ASP A 104 1.81 1.73 -18.83
N SER A 105 2.01 2.32 -20.01
CA SER A 105 1.59 1.75 -21.29
C SER A 105 2.49 0.61 -21.78
N TYR A 106 3.71 0.48 -21.22
CA TYR A 106 4.67 -0.56 -21.60
C TYR A 106 4.47 -1.85 -20.81
N MET A 107 3.67 -1.80 -19.75
CA MET A 107 3.38 -2.95 -18.88
C MET A 107 2.07 -3.63 -19.30
N SER A 108 2.11 -4.97 -19.41
CA SER A 108 0.91 -5.80 -19.62
C SER A 108 0.00 -5.81 -18.38
N ASP A 109 0.59 -5.66 -17.20
CA ASP A 109 -0.13 -5.50 -15.95
C ASP A 109 -0.94 -4.19 -15.95
N ARG A 110 -2.26 -4.34 -15.84
CA ARG A 110 -3.20 -3.20 -15.88
C ARG A 110 -3.18 -2.33 -14.64
N THR A 111 -2.55 -2.78 -13.57
CA THR A 111 -2.41 -2.05 -12.31
C THR A 111 -1.09 -1.28 -12.24
N ALA A 112 -0.20 -1.46 -13.23
CA ALA A 112 1.05 -0.74 -13.32
C ALA A 112 0.79 0.75 -13.61
N VAL A 113 1.28 1.59 -12.71
CA VAL A 113 1.14 3.03 -12.76
C VAL A 113 2.46 3.69 -12.37
N HIS A 114 2.62 4.95 -12.74
CA HIS A 114 3.78 5.72 -12.37
C HIS A 114 3.45 7.19 -12.08
N THR A 115 4.33 7.84 -11.35
CA THR A 115 4.27 9.28 -11.09
C THR A 115 5.67 9.89 -11.05
N LYS A 116 5.77 11.17 -11.42
CA LYS A 116 6.99 11.98 -11.29
C LYS A 116 6.98 12.85 -10.04
N ASP A 117 5.87 12.85 -9.32
CA ASP A 117 5.66 13.66 -8.14
C ASP A 117 6.02 12.88 -6.87
N ASP A 118 6.22 13.61 -5.78
CA ASP A 118 6.41 13.03 -4.46
C ASP A 118 5.16 12.27 -4.00
N VAL A 119 5.36 11.19 -3.23
CA VAL A 119 4.28 10.50 -2.50
C VAL A 119 4.56 10.59 -1.02
N ALA A 120 3.69 11.27 -0.29
CA ALA A 120 3.92 11.56 1.13
C ALA A 120 4.04 10.28 1.99
N PRO A 121 4.86 10.29 3.06
CA PRO A 121 5.12 9.11 3.90
C PRO A 121 3.85 8.51 4.53
N LYS A 122 2.80 9.30 4.75
CA LYS A 122 1.49 8.79 5.22
C LYS A 122 0.85 7.75 4.30
N HIS A 123 1.23 7.72 3.02
CA HIS A 123 0.76 6.73 2.06
C HIS A 123 1.65 5.49 2.03
N VAL A 124 2.79 5.47 2.72
CA VAL A 124 3.67 4.31 2.79
C VAL A 124 3.21 3.41 3.94
N LEU A 125 2.98 2.13 3.64
CA LEU A 125 2.52 1.17 4.64
C LEU A 125 3.66 0.72 5.54
N GLY A 126 3.39 0.72 6.85
CA GLY A 126 4.20 0.00 7.82
C GLY A 126 4.02 -1.52 7.72
N SER A 127 4.86 -2.28 8.43
CA SER A 127 4.70 -3.73 8.52
C SER A 127 3.39 -4.09 9.24
N LYS A 128 2.91 -5.31 9.02
CA LYS A 128 1.75 -5.87 9.73
C LYS A 128 1.84 -5.76 11.26
N ARG A 129 3.05 -5.80 11.81
CA ARG A 129 3.31 -5.79 13.25
C ARG A 129 3.57 -4.39 13.82
N SER A 130 3.59 -3.37 12.97
CA SER A 130 3.78 -1.98 13.42
C SER A 130 2.50 -1.41 14.01
N ALA A 131 2.63 -0.47 14.94
CA ALA A 131 1.48 0.26 15.45
C ALA A 131 0.74 0.99 14.30
N PRO A 132 -0.59 1.18 14.41
CA PRO A 132 -1.31 2.06 13.50
C PRO A 132 -0.68 3.46 13.46
N GLY A 133 -0.42 3.98 12.27
CA GLY A 133 0.14 5.31 12.07
C GLY A 133 -0.73 6.16 11.13
N LYS A 134 -0.10 7.10 10.44
CA LYS A 134 -0.78 7.96 9.44
C LYS A 134 -1.33 7.15 8.26
N ASP A 135 -0.81 5.95 8.02
CA ASP A 135 -1.32 4.99 7.03
C ASP A 135 -2.73 4.49 7.39
N ALA A 136 -3.02 4.30 8.67
CA ALA A 136 -4.35 3.95 9.16
C ALA A 136 -5.38 5.06 8.89
N GLU A 137 -4.99 6.34 8.95
CA GLU A 137 -5.90 7.45 8.61
C GLU A 137 -6.24 7.47 7.11
N VAL A 138 -5.30 7.06 6.25
CA VAL A 138 -5.57 6.93 4.81
C VAL A 138 -6.55 5.76 4.62
N PHE A 139 -6.27 4.61 5.22
CA PHE A 139 -7.15 3.44 5.11
C PHE A 139 -8.56 3.69 5.67
N GLN A 140 -8.69 4.39 6.80
CA GLN A 140 -9.97 4.80 7.37
C GLN A 140 -10.79 5.62 6.36
N ARG A 141 -10.16 6.55 5.65
CA ARG A 141 -10.83 7.32 4.59
C ARG A 141 -11.27 6.42 3.43
N ARG A 142 -10.44 5.48 3.01
CA ARG A 142 -10.80 4.53 1.93
C ARG A 142 -11.94 3.58 2.32
N LEU A 143 -11.98 3.12 3.58
CA LEU A 143 -13.12 2.38 4.13
C LEU A 143 -14.40 3.24 4.09
N LYS A 144 -14.30 4.51 4.52
CA LYS A 144 -15.42 5.45 4.51
C LYS A 144 -15.95 5.70 3.09
N ASP A 145 -15.07 5.77 2.10
CA ASP A 145 -15.44 5.90 0.69
C ASP A 145 -16.23 4.69 0.16
N GLN A 146 -16.11 3.53 0.82
CA GLN A 146 -16.94 2.33 0.57
C GLN A 146 -18.14 2.21 1.53
N GLY A 147 -18.48 3.27 2.27
CA GLY A 147 -19.60 3.28 3.20
C GLY A 147 -19.30 2.67 4.58
N VAL A 148 -18.07 2.22 4.85
CA VAL A 148 -17.66 1.64 6.13
C VAL A 148 -17.12 2.74 7.05
N LYS A 149 -17.86 3.03 8.13
CA LYS A 149 -17.45 4.02 9.14
C LYS A 149 -16.91 3.32 10.37
N VAL A 150 -15.62 3.51 10.64
CA VAL A 150 -14.92 3.00 11.82
C VAL A 150 -14.07 4.11 12.44
N ASP A 151 -13.73 3.99 13.72
CA ASP A 151 -12.74 4.87 14.33
C ASP A 151 -11.32 4.56 13.82
N LEU A 152 -10.35 5.41 14.18
CA LEU A 152 -8.97 5.26 13.73
C LEU A 152 -8.30 3.99 14.28
N LYS A 153 -8.65 3.59 15.50
CA LYS A 153 -8.09 2.39 16.15
C LYS A 153 -8.52 1.14 15.41
N THR A 154 -9.83 0.99 15.17
CA THR A 154 -10.38 -0.12 14.38
C THR A 154 -9.88 -0.12 12.95
N ALA A 155 -9.76 1.04 12.29
CA ALA A 155 -9.14 1.11 10.96
C ALA A 155 -7.70 0.61 10.98
N GLY A 156 -6.93 0.98 12.01
CA GLY A 156 -5.56 0.53 12.20
C GLY A 156 -5.45 -0.98 12.42
N GLU A 157 -6.28 -1.54 13.30
CA GLU A 157 -6.37 -2.97 13.57
C GLU A 157 -6.72 -3.74 12.29
N LEU A 158 -7.79 -3.34 11.59
CA LEU A 158 -8.18 -3.94 10.31
C LEU A 158 -7.06 -3.84 9.28
N LEU A 159 -6.39 -2.68 9.17
CA LEU A 159 -5.27 -2.51 8.23
C LEU A 159 -4.13 -3.48 8.52
N ARG A 160 -3.83 -3.78 9.79
CA ARG A 160 -2.81 -4.76 10.14
C ARG A 160 -3.30 -6.19 9.89
N ASP A 161 -4.55 -6.49 10.20
CA ASP A 161 -5.12 -7.83 10.05
C ASP A 161 -5.19 -8.31 8.59
N VAL A 162 -5.56 -7.40 7.68
CA VAL A 162 -5.69 -7.74 6.25
C VAL A 162 -4.35 -7.89 5.53
N GLN A 163 -3.26 -7.36 6.11
CA GLN A 163 -1.90 -7.53 5.59
C GLN A 163 -1.42 -8.96 5.76
N SER A 164 -0.64 -9.44 4.79
CA SER A 164 0.08 -10.70 4.92
C SER A 164 1.52 -10.45 5.41
N ASP A 165 2.02 -11.34 6.25
CA ASP A 165 3.41 -11.31 6.75
C ASP A 165 4.43 -11.43 5.59
N ASP A 166 4.02 -11.97 4.44
CA ASP A 166 4.89 -12.16 3.29
C ASP A 166 4.97 -10.94 2.37
N GLU A 167 4.10 -9.94 2.52
CA GLU A 167 4.03 -8.81 1.58
C GLU A 167 5.25 -7.88 1.65
N ASP A 168 6.00 -7.92 2.75
CA ASP A 168 7.27 -7.22 2.91
C ASP A 168 8.47 -8.02 2.36
N GLY A 169 8.25 -9.30 2.02
CA GLY A 169 9.25 -10.22 1.47
C GLY A 169 9.17 -10.36 -0.05
N LEU A 170 10.27 -10.84 -0.65
CA LEU A 170 10.38 -11.09 -2.10
C LEU A 170 9.95 -12.51 -2.52
N ARG A 171 9.48 -13.32 -1.57
CA ARG A 171 9.05 -14.71 -1.81
C ARG A 171 7.62 -14.78 -2.33
#